data_AF-A0A146KAY3-F1
#
_entry.id   AF-A0A146KAY3-F1
#
_cell.length_a   1.000
_cell.length_b   1.000
_cell.length_c   1.000
_cell.angle_alpha   90.00
_cell.angle_beta   90.00
_cell.angle_gamma   90.00
#
_symmetry.space_group_name_H-M   'P 1'
#
loop_
_entity.id
_entity.type
_entity.pdbx_description
1 polymer ?
#
loop_
_entity_poly.entity_id
_entity_poly.type
_entity_poly.pdbx_seq_one_letter_code
_entity_poly.pdbx_strand_id
1 'polypeptide(L)'
;KIFVQSFNRQNIQYTVWHKNGQMSKKDILQSSIDQFIQKYPSRSIIVYTGTRQEAEDLEKYLSQFYESYFYHAGLSSDQKQILLQQWQSNQVKIIIATIAFA
;
A
#
# COMPACT_ATOMS: atom_id res chain seq x y z
N LYS A 1 4.80 -28.51 -27.36
CA LYS A 1 5.21 -28.70 -25.94
C LYS A 1 4.63 -27.55 -25.14
N ILE A 2 3.91 -27.84 -24.05
CA ILE A 2 3.46 -26.80 -23.11
C ILE A 2 4.55 -26.65 -22.06
N PHE A 3 5.03 -25.42 -21.86
CA PHE A 3 5.96 -25.07 -20.79
C PHE A 3 5.18 -24.32 -19.72
N VAL A 4 5.13 -24.87 -18.52
CA VAL A 4 4.52 -24.24 -17.34
C VAL A 4 5.63 -23.92 -16.37
N GLN A 5 5.70 -22.65 -15.95
CA GLN A 5 6.64 -22.20 -14.93
C GLN A 5 5.95 -22.13 -13.57
N SER A 6 6.73 -22.35 -12.51
CA SER A 6 6.24 -22.23 -11.13
C SER A 6 5.79 -20.80 -10.82
N PHE A 7 4.68 -20.67 -10.10
CA PHE A 7 4.19 -19.40 -9.54
C PHE A 7 5.00 -18.91 -8.33
N ASN A 8 5.86 -19.76 -7.77
CA ASN A 8 6.55 -19.46 -6.52
C ASN A 8 7.53 -18.29 -6.66
N ARG A 9 7.47 -17.37 -5.70
CA ARG A 9 8.39 -16.25 -5.55
C ARG A 9 9.07 -16.37 -4.19
N GLN A 10 10.24 -17.00 -4.15
CA GLN A 10 11.00 -17.24 -2.91
C GLN A 10 11.37 -15.94 -2.16
N ASN A 11 11.36 -14.81 -2.85
CA ASN A 11 11.63 -13.49 -2.28
C ASN A 11 10.38 -12.80 -1.68
N ILE A 12 9.21 -13.45 -1.68
CA ILE A 12 7.96 -12.93 -1.11
C ILE A 12 7.64 -13.70 0.17
N GLN A 13 7.49 -12.97 1.26
CA GLN A 13 7.01 -13.50 2.54
C GLN A 13 5.53 -13.20 2.70
N TYR A 14 4.76 -14.20 3.16
CA TYR A 14 3.33 -14.05 3.43
C TYR A 14 3.11 -14.03 4.94
N THR A 15 2.40 -13.01 5.43
CA THR A 15 2.03 -12.86 6.84
C THR A 15 0.54 -12.52 6.94
N VAL A 16 -0.14 -13.07 7.94
CA VAL A 16 -1.55 -12.79 8.23
C VAL A 16 -1.66 -12.23 9.64
N TRP A 17 -2.26 -11.05 9.76
CA TRP A 17 -2.58 -10.45 11.06
C TRP A 17 -4.05 -10.69 11.39
N HIS A 18 -4.30 -11.34 12.53
CA HIS A 18 -5.65 -11.57 13.03
C HIS A 18 -6.09 -10.43 13.95
N LYS A 19 -7.37 -10.05 13.86
CA LYS A 19 -7.98 -9.12 14.81
C LYS A 19 -8.22 -9.86 16.13
N ASN A 20 -7.72 -9.32 17.24
CA ASN A 20 -7.93 -9.89 18.58
C ASN A 20 -8.94 -9.08 19.42
N GLY A 21 -9.84 -8.34 18.77
CA GLY A 21 -10.94 -7.59 19.41
C GLY A 21 -10.53 -6.30 20.12
N GLN A 22 -9.25 -6.12 20.47
CA GLN A 22 -8.75 -4.94 21.18
C GLN A 22 -8.27 -3.84 20.23
N MET A 23 -7.77 -4.20 19.05
CA MET A 23 -7.24 -3.25 18.05
C MET A 23 -8.12 -3.22 16.80
N SER A 24 -8.35 -2.03 16.26
CA SER A 24 -9.03 -1.88 14.99
C SER A 24 -8.15 -2.35 13.83
N LYS A 25 -8.74 -2.54 12.64
CA LYS A 25 -7.98 -2.84 11.41
C LYS A 25 -6.94 -1.76 11.10
N LYS A 26 -7.28 -0.50 11.39
CA LYS A 26 -6.41 0.66 11.13
C LYS A 26 -5.20 0.65 12.06
N ASP A 27 -5.39 0.31 13.34
CA ASP A 27 -4.29 0.26 14.33
C ASP A 27 -3.31 -0.88 14.03
N ILE A 28 -3.83 -2.06 13.64
CA ILE A 28 -2.99 -3.19 13.22
C ILE A 28 -2.16 -2.82 11.98
N LEU A 29 -2.76 -2.13 11.02
CA LEU A 29 -2.06 -1.68 9.82
C LEU A 29 -0.99 -0.64 10.15
N GLN A 30 -1.33 0.39 10.93
CA GLN A 30 -0.43 1.46 11.35
C GLN A 30 0.79 0.90 12.08
N SER A 31 0.59 0.06 13.09
CA SER A 31 1.68 -0.61 13.82
C SER A 31 2.54 -1.53 12.94
N SER A 32 1.96 -2.12 11.89
CA SER A 32 2.71 -2.91 10.91
C SER A 32 3.56 -2.01 10.01
N ILE A 33 3.03 -0.89 9.55
CA ILE A 33 3.76 0.11 8.75
C ILE A 33 4.95 0.66 9.56
N ASP A 34 4.77 0.97 10.83
CA ASP A 34 5.86 1.40 11.72
C ASP A 34 7.01 0.40 11.74
N GLN A 35 6.70 -0.89 11.92
CA GLN A 35 7.70 -1.95 11.91
C GLN A 35 8.41 -2.05 10.55
N PHE A 36 7.68 -1.92 9.44
CA PHE A 36 8.25 -1.98 8.10
C PHE A 36 9.16 -0.78 7.81
N ILE A 37 8.77 0.44 8.20
CA ILE A 37 9.58 1.64 8.00
C ILE A 37 10.86 1.56 8.85
N GLN A 38 10.77 1.10 10.10
CA GLN A 38 11.95 0.91 10.95
C GLN A 38 12.91 -0.15 10.39
N LYS A 39 12.37 -1.27 9.90
CA LYS A 39 13.18 -2.37 9.36
C LYS A 39 13.73 -2.07 7.96
N TYR A 40 13.01 -1.28 7.17
CA TYR A 40 13.30 -1.03 5.75
C TYR A 40 13.07 0.45 5.35
N PRO A 41 13.83 1.41 5.89
CA PRO A 41 13.55 2.85 5.78
C PRO A 41 13.58 3.43 4.35
N SER A 42 14.24 2.73 3.42
CA SER A 42 14.37 3.13 2.02
C SER A 42 13.40 2.42 1.08
N ARG A 43 12.51 1.54 1.59
CA ARG A 43 11.54 0.80 0.78
C ARG A 43 10.20 1.52 0.72
N SER A 44 9.50 1.32 -0.40
CA SER A 44 8.13 1.77 -0.59
C SER A 44 7.13 0.71 -0.13
N ILE A 45 5.94 1.17 0.26
CA ILE A 45 4.82 0.36 0.75
C ILE A 45 3.60 0.65 -0.12
N ILE A 46 2.90 -0.41 -0.52
CA ILE A 46 1.59 -0.32 -1.18
C ILE A 46 0.56 -0.97 -0.26
N VAL A 47 -0.51 -0.25 0.04
CA VAL A 47 -1.63 -0.73 0.84
C VAL A 47 -2.85 -0.86 -0.06
N TYR A 48 -3.33 -2.07 -0.29
CA TYR A 48 -4.52 -2.29 -1.12
C TYR A 48 -5.83 -2.21 -0.31
N THR A 49 -6.82 -1.51 -0.85
CA THR A 49 -8.19 -1.41 -0.32
C THR A 49 -9.22 -1.92 -1.34
N GLY A 50 -10.44 -2.22 -0.88
CA GLY A 50 -11.50 -2.77 -1.72
C GLY A 50 -12.27 -1.70 -2.50
N THR A 51 -12.34 -0.47 -1.97
CA THR A 51 -13.09 0.62 -2.60
C THR A 51 -12.29 1.94 -2.65
N ARG A 52 -12.77 2.89 -3.48
CA ARG A 52 -12.19 4.24 -3.57
C ARG A 52 -12.32 4.98 -2.25
N GLN A 53 -13.50 4.96 -1.65
CA GLN A 53 -13.77 5.59 -0.36
C GLN A 53 -12.85 5.05 0.74
N GLU A 54 -12.66 3.73 0.81
CA GLU A 54 -11.73 3.13 1.77
C GLU A 54 -10.29 3.61 1.57
N ALA A 55 -9.86 3.86 0.33
CA ALA A 55 -8.52 4.39 0.05
C ALA A 55 -8.38 5.83 0.55
N GLU A 56 -9.36 6.69 0.26
CA GLU A 56 -9.40 8.09 0.72
C GLU A 56 -9.47 8.18 2.25
N ASP A 57 -10.37 7.41 2.88
CA ASP A 57 -10.54 7.38 4.34
C ASP A 57 -9.31 6.83 5.09
N LEU A 58 -8.57 5.95 4.43
CA LEU A 58 -7.36 5.38 4.99
C LEU A 58 -6.16 6.29 4.80
N GLU A 59 -6.01 6.93 3.64
CA GLU A 59 -5.01 7.98 3.42
C GLU A 59 -5.18 9.09 4.45
N LYS A 60 -6.39 9.61 4.65
CA LYS A 60 -6.67 10.64 5.66
C LYS A 60 -6.28 10.24 7.09
N TYR A 61 -6.35 8.95 7.41
CA TYR A 61 -5.92 8.43 8.71
C TYR A 61 -4.40 8.28 8.77
N LEU A 62 -3.77 7.71 7.74
CA LEU A 62 -2.33 7.45 7.71
C LEU A 62 -1.51 8.73 7.53
N SER A 63 -2.05 9.77 6.90
CA SER A 63 -1.38 11.06 6.71
C SER A 63 -1.10 11.83 8.00
N GLN A 64 -1.68 11.38 9.11
CA GLN A 64 -1.36 11.87 10.46
C GLN A 64 -0.01 11.35 10.98
N PHE A 65 0.51 10.27 10.39
CA PHE A 65 1.71 9.57 10.86
C PHE A 65 2.81 9.52 9.79
N TYR A 66 2.44 9.50 8.51
CA TYR A 66 3.37 9.31 7.39
C TYR A 66 2.96 10.16 6.19
N GLU A 67 3.89 10.43 5.29
CA GLU A 67 3.55 10.92 3.96
C GLU A 67 2.95 9.77 3.12
N SER A 68 1.67 9.86 2.80
CA SER A 68 0.93 8.82 2.09
C SER A 68 -0.10 9.41 1.14
N TYR A 69 -0.37 8.73 0.02
CA TYR A 69 -1.32 9.20 -0.99
C TYR A 69 -2.22 8.06 -1.47
N PHE A 70 -3.48 8.35 -1.74
CA PHE A 70 -4.37 7.38 -2.35
C PHE A 70 -4.22 7.34 -3.88
N TYR A 71 -4.46 6.16 -4.48
CA TYR A 71 -4.46 5.97 -5.92
C TYR A 71 -5.64 5.08 -6.35
N HIS A 72 -6.56 5.65 -7.13
CA HIS A 72 -7.67 4.90 -7.69
C HIS A 72 -8.21 5.52 -8.98
N ALA A 73 -9.11 4.79 -9.64
CA ALA A 73 -9.68 5.18 -10.93
C ALA A 73 -10.35 6.56 -10.96
N GLY A 74 -10.84 7.08 -9.82
CA GLY A 74 -11.44 8.41 -9.71
C GLY A 74 -10.47 9.60 -9.83
N LEU A 75 -9.16 9.38 -9.70
CA LEU A 75 -8.17 10.43 -9.95
C LEU A 75 -8.10 10.77 -11.45
N SER A 76 -7.80 12.04 -11.76
CA SER A 76 -7.53 12.44 -13.14
C SER A 76 -6.28 11.73 -13.68
N SER A 77 -6.16 11.65 -15.01
CA SER A 77 -4.99 11.05 -15.67
C SER A 77 -3.70 11.75 -15.25
N ASP A 78 -3.71 13.08 -15.15
CA ASP A 78 -2.54 13.87 -14.74
C ASP A 78 -2.14 13.57 -13.30
N GLN A 79 -3.10 13.51 -12.37
CA GLN A 79 -2.84 13.16 -10.97
C GLN A 79 -2.25 11.76 -10.85
N LYS A 80 -2.79 10.79 -11.59
CA LYS A 80 -2.25 9.42 -11.64
C LYS A 80 -0.81 9.39 -12.15
N GLN A 81 -0.52 10.14 -13.21
CA GLN A 81 0.82 10.19 -13.78
C GLN A 81 1.81 10.82 -12.82
N ILE A 82 1.47 11.94 -12.20
CA ILE A 82 2.31 12.64 -11.23
C ILE A 82 2.62 11.73 -10.04
N LEU A 83 1.59 11.14 -9.42
CA LEU A 83 1.78 10.26 -8.26
C LEU A 83 2.62 9.02 -8.62
N LEU A 84 2.41 8.44 -9.80
CA LEU A 84 3.21 7.31 -10.26
C LEU A 84 4.69 7.69 -10.43
N GLN A 85 4.97 8.85 -11.02
CA GLN A 85 6.34 9.36 -11.17
C GLN A 85 7.00 9.65 -9.82
N GLN A 86 6.27 10.26 -8.89
CA GLN A 86 6.74 10.53 -7.53
C GLN A 86 7.01 9.24 -6.74
N TRP A 87 6.15 8.23 -6.90
CA TRP A 87 6.37 6.91 -6.29
C TRP A 87 7.58 6.19 -6.89
N GLN A 88 7.71 6.17 -8.22
CA GLN A 88 8.85 5.54 -8.91
C GLN A 88 10.19 6.20 -8.59
N SER A 89 10.19 7.52 -8.35
CA SER A 89 11.37 8.28 -7.91
C SER A 89 11.62 8.21 -6.40
N ASN A 90 10.84 7.41 -5.67
CA ASN A 90 10.92 7.20 -4.23
C ASN A 90 10.69 8.49 -3.39
N GLN A 91 10.05 9.51 -3.99
CA GLN A 91 9.58 10.71 -3.29
C GLN A 91 8.37 10.36 -2.42
N VAL A 92 7.40 9.63 -3.00
CA VAL A 92 6.26 9.08 -2.26
C VAL A 92 6.55 7.64 -1.88
N LYS A 93 6.57 7.36 -0.58
CA LYS A 93 6.89 6.02 -0.05
C LYS A 93 5.67 5.15 0.22
N ILE A 94 4.50 5.72 0.44
CA ILE A 94 3.29 4.97 0.79
C ILE A 94 2.15 5.33 -0.16
N ILE A 95 1.66 4.32 -0.88
CA ILE A 95 0.48 4.44 -1.74
C ILE A 95 -0.65 3.57 -1.20
N ILE A 96 -1.83 4.15 -1.03
CA ILE A 96 -3.07 3.45 -0.69
C ILE A 96 -3.88 3.27 -1.96
N ALA A 97 -3.96 2.05 -2.48
CA ALA A 97 -4.42 1.78 -3.82
C ALA A 97 -5.63 0.85 -3.88
N THR A 98 -6.44 1.02 -4.92
CA THR A 98 -7.36 -0.04 -5.38
C THR A 98 -6.67 -0.87 -6.47
N ILE A 99 -7.36 -1.88 -7.02
CA ILE A 99 -6.87 -2.66 -8.17
C ILE A 99 -6.51 -1.83 -9.40
N ALA A 100 -6.92 -0.56 -9.46
CA ALA A 100 -6.55 0.36 -10.52
C ALA A 100 -5.06 0.74 -10.52
N PHE A 101 -4.32 0.44 -9.45
CA PHE A 101 -2.87 0.55 -9.37
C PHE A 101 -2.28 -0.85 -9.60
N ALA A 102 -2.10 -1.23 -10.87
CA ALA A 102 -1.53 -2.52 -11.28
C ALA A 102 -0.80 -2.37 -12.62
#